data_AF-A0A7K8WYA1-F1
#
_entry.id   AF-A0A7K8WYA1-F1
#
_cell.length_a   1.000
_cell.length_b   1.000
_cell.length_c   1.000
_cell.angle_alpha   90.00
_cell.angle_beta   90.00
_cell.angle_gamma   90.00
#
_symmetry.space_group_name_H-M   'P 1'
#
loop_
_entity.id
_entity.type
_entity.pdbx_description
1 polymer ?
#
loop_
_entity_poly.entity_id
_entity_poly.type
_entity_poly.pdbx_seq_one_letter_code
_entity_poly.pdbx_strand_id
1 'polypeptide(L)'
;NEGNEYFKEKDYGRAVAAYSEGLRKKCEDPELDAVLLTNRAAAHFHLGNYRSALSDVIQAKKLKPTHLKAIIRGALCHMELKNFSEAIAWCEEGLKIDSREKKLLEMRVKADKLKLEGILLETQTHFSTPWQGRAVMGIDLLCERNIKLVLEPSNEEEEISDGLAEISLDGFHSDNATGAKVHLDPDGNLNWPVLFLYPEHEQTDFTVAFHENSRFIDHLMVMFAELPPWDLERKYLPSNLELYFEDEEREEMYEVNPEHTLLQVLQHERYFVKAGTPTVLVFVKRSAFSKKYFSGKKVHRL
;
A
#
# COMPACT_ATOMS: atom_id res chain seq x y z
N ASN A 1 -40.77 18.35 12.32
CA ASN A 1 -40.45 19.72 11.87
C ASN A 1 -39.66 20.52 12.89
N GLU A 2 -40.00 20.50 14.19
CA GLU A 2 -39.22 21.17 15.25
C GLU A 2 -37.71 20.88 15.20
N GLY A 3 -37.32 19.62 14.98
CA GLY A 3 -35.91 19.26 14.84
C GLY A 3 -35.17 19.98 13.71
N ASN A 4 -35.86 20.30 12.60
CA ASN A 4 -35.26 21.06 11.50
C ASN A 4 -35.03 22.53 11.89
N GLU A 5 -35.92 23.11 12.69
CA GLU A 5 -35.78 24.48 13.16
C GLU A 5 -34.62 24.59 14.15
N TYR A 6 -34.54 23.70 15.14
CA TYR A 6 -33.38 23.63 16.04
C TYR A 6 -32.07 23.39 15.30
N PHE A 7 -32.09 22.58 14.23
CA PHE A 7 -30.91 22.37 13.39
C PHE A 7 -30.46 23.65 12.68
N LYS A 8 -31.39 24.47 12.16
CA LYS A 8 -31.08 25.78 11.55
C LYS A 8 -30.51 26.77 12.57
N GLU A 9 -31.03 26.74 13.79
CA GLU A 9 -30.55 27.53 14.93
C GLU A 9 -29.18 27.04 15.46
N LYS A 10 -28.65 25.94 14.93
CA LYS A 10 -27.43 25.24 15.38
C LYS A 10 -27.55 24.69 16.81
N ASP A 11 -28.75 24.62 17.37
CA ASP A 11 -29.03 23.88 18.60
C ASP A 11 -29.18 22.39 18.27
N TYR A 12 -28.04 21.75 18.01
CA TYR A 12 -28.01 20.34 17.61
C TYR A 12 -28.47 19.41 18.73
N GLY A 13 -28.34 19.81 20.00
CA GLY A 13 -28.80 19.02 21.15
C GLY A 13 -30.33 18.89 21.17
N ARG A 14 -31.04 20.02 21.04
CA ARG A 14 -32.50 20.01 20.93
C ARG A 14 -32.98 19.37 19.64
N ALA A 15 -32.24 19.55 18.54
CA ALA A 15 -32.54 18.89 17.28
C ALA A 15 -32.54 17.35 17.42
N VAL A 16 -31.51 16.77 18.07
CA VAL A 16 -31.44 15.32 18.35
C VAL A 16 -32.63 14.84 19.16
N ALA A 17 -33.00 15.58 20.22
CA ALA A 17 -34.15 15.23 21.06
C ALA A 17 -35.45 15.23 20.25
N ALA A 18 -35.70 16.28 19.46
CA ALA A 18 -36.90 16.40 18.63
C ALA A 18 -36.99 15.31 17.55
N TYR A 19 -35.88 14.95 16.88
CA TYR A 19 -35.87 13.84 15.93
C TYR A 19 -36.10 12.48 16.61
N SER A 20 -35.55 12.29 17.82
CA SER A 20 -35.73 11.05 18.59
C SER A 20 -37.19 10.85 19.02
N GLU A 21 -37.87 11.92 19.41
CA GLU A 21 -39.31 11.89 19.68
C GLU A 21 -40.13 11.56 18.42
N GLY A 22 -39.70 12.08 17.26
CA GLY A 22 -40.27 11.72 15.97
C GLY A 22 -40.17 10.21 15.69
N LEU A 23 -38.97 9.64 15.82
CA LEU A 23 -38.72 8.21 15.62
C LEU A 23 -39.44 7.32 16.65
N ARG A 24 -39.63 7.80 17.88
CA ARG A 24 -40.35 7.07 18.95
C ARG A 24 -41.83 6.88 18.62
N LYS A 25 -42.43 7.81 17.88
CA LYS A 25 -43.85 7.72 17.47
C LYS A 25 -44.11 6.60 16.46
N LYS A 26 -43.06 5.96 15.91
CA LYS A 26 -43.13 4.82 14.97
C LYS A 26 -44.21 5.01 13.90
N CYS A 27 -43.91 5.87 12.92
CA CYS A 27 -44.77 6.02 11.76
C CYS A 27 -44.62 4.80 10.83
N GLU A 28 -45.70 4.38 10.15
CA GLU A 28 -45.65 3.30 9.15
C GLU A 28 -44.97 3.72 7.83
N ASP A 29 -44.35 4.90 7.79
CA ASP A 29 -43.67 5.45 6.61
C ASP A 29 -42.14 5.28 6.72
N PRO A 30 -41.54 4.28 6.06
CA PRO A 30 -40.12 4.03 6.12
C PRO A 30 -39.27 5.14 5.45
N GLU A 31 -39.86 5.92 4.53
CA GLU A 31 -39.18 7.06 3.91
C GLU A 31 -39.00 8.19 4.92
N LEU A 32 -40.06 8.49 5.69
CA LEU A 32 -40.01 9.49 6.75
C LEU A 32 -39.01 9.10 7.83
N ASP A 33 -38.98 7.83 8.24
CA ASP A 33 -38.01 7.33 9.22
C ASP A 33 -36.57 7.43 8.70
N ALA A 34 -36.31 7.11 7.43
CA ALA A 34 -35.00 7.28 6.82
C ALA A 34 -34.54 8.75 6.82
N VAL A 35 -35.46 9.69 6.56
CA VAL A 35 -35.18 11.14 6.62
C VAL A 35 -34.91 11.59 8.04
N LEU A 36 -35.73 11.17 9.02
CA LEU A 36 -35.54 11.52 10.43
C LEU A 36 -34.22 10.98 10.98
N LEU A 37 -33.85 9.73 10.67
CA LEU A 37 -32.56 9.14 11.02
C LEU A 37 -31.41 9.92 10.38
N THR A 38 -31.53 10.29 9.10
CA THR A 38 -30.48 11.04 8.39
C THR A 38 -30.28 12.46 8.94
N ASN A 39 -31.36 13.09 9.40
CA ASN A 39 -31.31 14.41 10.02
C ASN A 39 -30.81 14.36 11.47
N ARG A 40 -31.20 13.32 12.22
CA ARG A 40 -30.64 13.07 13.56
C ARG A 40 -29.15 12.76 13.49
N ALA A 41 -28.71 11.97 12.51
CA ALA A 41 -27.30 11.73 12.24
C ALA A 41 -26.54 13.03 11.93
N ALA A 42 -27.15 13.95 11.19
CA ALA A 42 -26.56 15.27 10.92
C ALA A 42 -26.31 16.05 12.22
N ALA A 43 -27.31 16.07 13.11
CA ALA A 43 -27.21 16.75 14.39
C ALA A 43 -26.16 16.09 15.29
N HIS A 44 -26.13 14.75 15.35
CA HIS A 44 -25.08 14.01 16.05
C HIS A 44 -23.68 14.29 15.48
N PHE A 45 -23.53 14.37 14.16
CA PHE A 45 -22.26 14.68 13.51
C PHE A 45 -21.73 16.06 13.93
N HIS A 46 -22.58 17.09 13.94
CA HIS A 46 -22.19 18.43 14.39
C HIS A 46 -21.87 18.52 15.89
N LEU A 47 -22.36 17.58 16.70
CA LEU A 47 -22.00 17.44 18.11
C LEU A 47 -20.72 16.62 18.33
N GLY A 48 -20.08 16.11 17.28
CA GLY A 48 -18.93 15.20 17.39
C GLY A 48 -19.31 13.76 17.77
N ASN A 49 -20.60 13.44 17.82
CA ASN A 49 -21.11 12.10 18.18
C ASN A 49 -21.09 11.16 16.96
N TYR A 50 -19.92 10.94 16.38
CA TYR A 50 -19.76 10.25 15.08
C TYR A 50 -20.26 8.81 15.08
N ARG A 51 -20.11 8.06 16.18
CA ARG A 51 -20.62 6.68 16.29
C ARG A 51 -22.15 6.62 16.30
N SER A 52 -22.80 7.54 17.01
CA SER A 52 -24.26 7.65 17.02
C SER A 52 -24.79 8.07 15.65
N ALA A 53 -24.12 9.04 15.01
CA ALA A 53 -24.43 9.44 13.64
C ALA A 53 -24.29 8.27 12.65
N LEU A 54 -23.23 7.48 12.78
CA LEU A 54 -23.00 6.30 11.94
C LEU A 54 -24.09 5.23 12.12
N SER A 55 -24.49 4.96 13.37
CA SER A 55 -25.59 4.03 13.66
C SER A 55 -26.90 4.45 13.00
N ASP A 56 -27.20 5.76 13.04
CA ASP A 56 -28.41 6.31 12.44
C ASP A 56 -28.40 6.22 10.91
N VAL A 57 -27.28 6.53 10.24
CA VAL A 57 -27.20 6.42 8.77
C VAL A 57 -27.16 4.98 8.28
N ILE A 58 -26.63 4.04 9.07
CA ILE A 58 -26.73 2.59 8.76
C ILE A 58 -28.19 2.15 8.78
N GLN A 59 -28.98 2.60 9.76
CA GLN A 59 -30.41 2.31 9.81
C GLN A 59 -31.15 3.00 8.65
N ALA A 60 -30.85 4.27 8.38
CA ALA A 60 -31.44 5.00 7.26
C ALA A 60 -31.16 4.31 5.91
N LYS A 61 -29.92 3.82 5.71
CA LYS A 61 -29.52 3.05 4.52
C LYS A 61 -30.26 1.71 4.42
N LYS A 62 -30.54 1.03 5.54
CA LYS A 62 -31.35 -0.21 5.54
C LYS A 62 -32.79 0.06 5.11
N LEU A 63 -33.37 1.18 5.56
CA LEU A 63 -34.73 1.58 5.16
C LEU A 63 -34.77 2.05 3.69
N LYS A 64 -33.76 2.84 3.28
CA LYS A 64 -33.64 3.38 1.93
C LYS A 64 -32.20 3.29 1.42
N PRO A 65 -31.85 2.20 0.70
CA PRO A 65 -30.49 2.01 0.17
C PRO A 65 -30.06 3.07 -0.83
N THR A 66 -31.00 3.74 -1.50
CA THR A 66 -30.72 4.80 -2.49
C THR A 66 -30.64 6.21 -1.88
N HIS A 67 -30.68 6.33 -0.54
CA HIS A 67 -30.68 7.64 0.11
C HIS A 67 -29.28 8.27 0.14
N LEU A 68 -28.94 9.01 -0.92
CA LEU A 68 -27.61 9.58 -1.12
C LEU A 68 -27.13 10.46 0.05
N LYS A 69 -28.03 11.23 0.70
CA LYS A 69 -27.68 12.06 1.87
C LYS A 69 -27.24 11.23 3.08
N ALA A 70 -27.84 10.05 3.32
CA ALA A 70 -27.39 9.13 4.35
C ALA A 70 -26.02 8.55 4.01
N ILE A 71 -25.79 8.19 2.73
CA ILE A 71 -24.53 7.62 2.27
C ILE A 71 -23.37 8.61 2.42
N ILE A 72 -23.55 9.84 1.94
CA ILE A 72 -22.57 10.93 2.13
C ILE A 72 -22.25 11.12 3.61
N ARG A 73 -23.27 11.07 4.48
CA ARG A 73 -23.10 11.25 5.91
C ARG A 73 -22.37 10.06 6.56
N GLY A 74 -22.63 8.83 6.11
CA GLY A 74 -21.91 7.64 6.55
C GLY A 74 -20.44 7.68 6.16
N ALA A 75 -20.13 8.07 4.93
CA ALA A 75 -18.75 8.29 4.49
C ALA A 75 -18.05 9.35 5.37
N LEU A 76 -18.71 10.48 5.65
CA LEU A 76 -18.17 11.50 6.56
C LEU A 76 -17.92 10.96 7.98
N CYS A 77 -18.84 10.16 8.54
CA CYS A 77 -18.66 9.57 9.86
C CYS A 77 -17.44 8.64 9.89
N HIS A 78 -17.26 7.82 8.85
CA HIS A 78 -16.08 6.95 8.73
C HIS A 78 -14.79 7.74 8.59
N MET A 79 -14.79 8.86 7.86
CA MET A 79 -13.64 9.77 7.77
C MET A 79 -13.24 10.34 9.14
N GLU A 80 -14.20 10.83 9.92
CA GLU A 80 -13.95 11.37 11.28
C GLU A 80 -13.52 10.29 12.27
N LEU A 81 -14.02 9.06 12.09
CA LEU A 81 -13.61 7.89 12.88
C LEU A 81 -12.28 7.28 12.44
N LYS A 82 -11.64 7.82 11.40
CA LYS A 82 -10.40 7.31 10.76
C LYS A 82 -10.53 5.89 10.18
N ASN A 83 -11.75 5.46 9.90
CA ASN A 83 -12.05 4.18 9.24
C ASN A 83 -12.05 4.39 7.73
N PHE A 84 -10.86 4.62 7.16
CA PHE A 84 -10.73 5.05 5.76
C PHE A 84 -11.17 3.99 4.75
N SER A 85 -10.96 2.70 5.05
CA SER A 85 -11.42 1.59 4.21
C SER A 85 -12.93 1.59 4.03
N GLU A 86 -13.67 1.74 5.12
CA GLU A 86 -15.12 1.83 5.09
C GLU A 86 -15.58 3.15 4.45
N ALA A 87 -14.89 4.27 4.68
CA ALA A 87 -15.21 5.53 4.02
C ALA A 87 -15.17 5.42 2.49
N ILE A 88 -14.17 4.72 1.94
CA ILE A 88 -14.04 4.42 0.51
C ILE A 88 -15.23 3.58 0.03
N ALA A 89 -15.57 2.49 0.73
CA ALA A 89 -16.67 1.61 0.37
C ALA A 89 -18.02 2.36 0.32
N TRP A 90 -18.29 3.23 1.29
CA TRP A 90 -19.49 4.09 1.29
C TRP A 90 -19.48 5.10 0.14
N CYS A 91 -18.31 5.66 -0.23
CA CYS A 91 -18.20 6.54 -1.39
C CYS A 91 -18.50 5.78 -2.69
N GLU A 92 -17.96 4.58 -2.87
CA GLU A 92 -18.19 3.76 -4.06
C GLU A 92 -19.66 3.37 -4.22
N GLU A 93 -20.34 3.03 -3.13
CA GLU A 93 -21.79 2.77 -3.15
C GLU A 93 -22.59 4.00 -3.54
N GLY A 94 -22.26 5.18 -3.01
CA GLY A 94 -22.93 6.42 -3.38
C GLY A 94 -22.67 6.82 -4.83
N LEU A 95 -21.47 6.58 -5.35
CA LEU A 95 -21.10 6.83 -6.74
C LEU A 95 -21.78 5.86 -7.72
N LYS A 96 -22.20 4.68 -7.28
CA LYS A 96 -23.09 3.79 -8.05
C LYS A 96 -24.49 4.37 -8.23
N ILE A 97 -24.94 5.23 -7.30
CA ILE A 97 -26.25 5.90 -7.37
C ILE A 97 -26.13 7.20 -8.18
N ASP A 98 -25.13 8.03 -7.88
CA ASP A 98 -24.80 9.24 -8.62
C ASP A 98 -23.30 9.33 -8.86
N SER A 99 -22.89 9.02 -10.08
CA SER A 99 -21.48 8.99 -10.48
C SER A 99 -20.82 10.37 -10.57
N ARG A 100 -21.61 11.45 -10.52
CA ARG A 100 -21.12 12.84 -10.60
C ARG A 100 -21.17 13.57 -9.27
N GLU A 101 -21.51 12.88 -8.17
CA GLU A 101 -21.53 13.47 -6.84
C GLU A 101 -20.12 13.88 -6.39
N LYS A 102 -19.81 15.16 -6.59
CA LYS A 102 -18.50 15.76 -6.35
C LYS A 102 -18.01 15.52 -4.93
N LYS A 103 -18.89 15.56 -3.93
CA LYS A 103 -18.49 15.39 -2.53
C LYS A 103 -17.99 13.98 -2.23
N LEU A 104 -18.56 12.96 -2.89
CA LEU A 104 -18.10 11.58 -2.75
C LEU A 104 -16.79 11.33 -3.49
N LEU A 105 -16.61 11.92 -4.68
CA LEU A 105 -15.35 11.86 -5.42
C LEU A 105 -14.18 12.47 -4.62
N GLU A 106 -14.36 13.68 -4.10
CA GLU A 106 -13.35 14.37 -3.28
C GLU A 106 -13.04 13.59 -1.99
N MET A 107 -14.08 13.05 -1.34
CA MET A 107 -13.91 12.29 -0.10
C MET A 107 -13.23 10.95 -0.34
N ARG A 108 -13.50 10.27 -1.45
CA ARG A 108 -12.80 9.04 -1.84
C ARG A 108 -11.32 9.29 -2.05
N VAL A 109 -10.96 10.29 -2.87
CA VAL A 109 -9.55 10.66 -3.09
C VAL A 109 -8.85 11.00 -1.78
N LYS A 110 -9.53 11.75 -0.89
CA LYS A 110 -8.99 12.07 0.43
C LYS A 110 -8.85 10.84 1.32
N ALA A 111 -9.82 9.91 1.31
CA ALA A 111 -9.80 8.68 2.08
C ALA A 111 -8.69 7.73 1.59
N ASP A 112 -8.51 7.58 0.27
CA ASP A 112 -7.42 6.80 -0.33
C ASP A 112 -6.05 7.37 0.08
N LYS A 113 -5.89 8.70 0.00
CA LYS A 113 -4.66 9.36 0.46
C LYS A 113 -4.38 9.12 1.94
N LEU A 114 -5.37 9.31 2.81
CA LEU A 114 -5.21 9.13 4.26
C LEU A 114 -5.02 7.66 4.64
N LYS A 115 -5.62 6.73 3.91
CA LYS A 115 -5.39 5.29 4.08
C LYS A 115 -3.96 4.92 3.70
N LEU A 116 -3.46 5.45 2.57
CA LEU A 116 -2.08 5.24 2.17
C LEU A 116 -1.10 5.88 3.16
N GLU A 117 -1.33 7.12 3.58
CA GLU A 117 -0.56 7.79 4.64
C GLU A 117 -0.60 7.00 5.97
N GLY A 118 -1.76 6.43 6.33
CA GLY A 118 -1.93 5.57 7.49
C GLY A 118 -1.15 4.26 7.39
N ILE A 119 -1.18 3.59 6.23
CA ILE A 119 -0.37 2.40 5.97
C ILE A 119 1.13 2.75 6.00
N LEU A 120 1.52 3.89 5.43
CA LEU A 120 2.90 4.40 5.49
C LEU A 120 3.33 4.72 6.93
N LEU A 121 2.43 5.26 7.76
CA LEU A 121 2.71 5.56 9.16
C LEU A 121 2.68 4.30 10.03
N GLU A 122 1.76 3.37 9.80
CA GLU A 122 1.70 2.08 10.50
C GLU A 122 2.91 1.22 10.17
N THR A 123 3.35 1.20 8.91
CA THR A 123 4.64 0.62 8.54
C THR A 123 5.77 1.34 9.30
N GLN A 124 5.90 2.67 9.21
CA GLN A 124 6.90 3.44 9.97
C GLN A 124 6.85 3.23 11.50
N THR A 125 5.68 3.07 12.10
CA THR A 125 5.51 2.92 13.56
C THR A 125 5.73 1.48 14.04
N HIS A 126 5.37 0.46 13.27
CA HIS A 126 5.82 -0.92 13.51
C HIS A 126 7.35 -1.03 13.41
N PHE A 127 7.99 -0.19 12.60
CA PHE A 127 9.44 -0.03 12.53
C PHE A 127 10.03 0.89 13.61
N SER A 128 9.19 1.61 14.38
CA SER A 128 9.61 2.48 15.50
C SER A 128 9.60 1.77 16.86
N THR A 129 9.04 0.56 16.96
CA THR A 129 9.46 -0.37 18.02
C THR A 129 10.94 -0.66 17.81
N PRO A 130 11.85 -0.34 18.75
CA PRO A 130 13.26 -0.58 18.56
C PRO A 130 13.52 -2.09 18.49
N TRP A 131 13.61 -2.64 17.28
CA TRP A 131 14.33 -3.87 17.07
C TRP A 131 15.81 -3.53 17.22
N GLN A 132 16.47 -4.13 18.23
CA GLN A 132 17.90 -3.95 18.53
C GLN A 132 18.80 -4.64 17.50
N GLY A 133 18.41 -4.69 16.23
CA GLY A 133 19.26 -5.07 15.12
C GLY A 133 20.15 -3.88 14.78
N ARG A 134 21.45 -3.98 15.06
CA ARG A 134 22.46 -3.03 14.61
C ARG A 134 22.34 -2.88 13.09
N ALA A 135 21.91 -1.70 12.60
CA ALA A 135 22.10 -1.32 11.20
C ALA A 135 23.60 -1.11 10.97
N VAL A 136 24.34 -2.20 10.78
CA VAL A 136 25.77 -2.20 10.47
C VAL A 136 25.91 -2.88 9.13
N MET A 137 26.07 -2.08 8.08
CA MET A 137 26.55 -2.56 6.80
C MET A 137 27.92 -1.94 6.57
N GLY A 138 28.97 -2.74 6.73
CA GLY A 138 30.30 -2.38 6.22
C GLY A 138 30.38 -2.77 4.74
N ILE A 139 30.98 -1.91 3.90
CA ILE A 139 31.33 -2.24 2.51
C ILE A 139 32.11 -3.57 2.47
N ASP A 140 32.97 -3.79 3.47
CA ASP A 140 33.75 -5.02 3.66
C ASP A 140 32.87 -6.28 3.66
N LEU A 141 31.71 -6.25 4.32
CA LEU A 141 30.84 -7.42 4.48
C LEU A 141 30.10 -7.79 3.17
N LEU A 142 29.87 -6.80 2.31
CA LEU A 142 29.35 -7.02 0.95
C LEU A 142 30.45 -7.48 0.00
N CYS A 143 31.66 -6.94 0.15
CA CYS A 143 32.84 -7.38 -0.60
C CYS A 143 33.19 -8.83 -0.27
N GLU A 144 33.12 -9.25 1.00
CA GLU A 144 33.29 -10.65 1.43
C GLU A 144 32.31 -11.60 0.73
N ARG A 145 31.09 -11.11 0.46
CA ARG A 145 30.03 -11.86 -0.23
C ARG A 145 30.07 -11.72 -1.75
N ASN A 146 31.04 -10.99 -2.31
CA ASN A 146 31.16 -10.69 -3.75
C ASN A 146 29.92 -10.02 -4.36
N ILE A 147 29.25 -9.15 -3.59
CA ILE A 147 28.06 -8.41 -4.04
C ILE A 147 28.49 -7.06 -4.62
N LYS A 148 28.01 -6.74 -5.82
CA LYS A 148 28.36 -5.50 -6.54
C LYS A 148 27.28 -4.44 -6.34
N LEU A 149 27.69 -3.23 -5.97
CA LEU A 149 26.80 -2.07 -5.82
C LEU A 149 27.09 -1.03 -6.91
N VAL A 150 26.03 -0.41 -7.42
CA VAL A 150 26.14 0.85 -8.17
C VAL A 150 26.00 2.00 -7.19
N LEU A 151 27.08 2.77 -7.01
CA LEU A 151 27.05 4.03 -6.28
C LEU A 151 26.69 5.13 -7.27
N GLU A 152 25.53 5.77 -7.09
CA GLU A 152 25.27 7.02 -7.80
C GLU A 152 25.99 8.15 -7.07
N PRO A 153 26.73 9.03 -7.78
CA PRO A 153 27.41 10.15 -7.14
C PRO A 153 26.38 11.12 -6.55
N SER A 154 26.40 11.27 -5.22
CA SER A 154 25.65 12.33 -4.53
C SER A 154 26.29 13.68 -4.85
N ASN A 155 25.48 14.65 -5.28
CA ASN A 155 25.90 16.02 -5.62
C ASN A 155 26.24 16.89 -4.40
N GLU A 156 26.95 16.37 -3.40
CA GLU A 156 27.38 17.15 -2.24
C GLU A 156 28.89 16.96 -2.04
N GLU A 157 29.63 17.99 -2.44
CA GLU A 157 31.04 18.17 -2.08
C GLU A 157 31.11 18.45 -0.57
N GLU A 158 31.48 17.45 0.23
CA GLU A 158 31.97 17.69 1.59
C GLU A 158 33.45 17.30 1.71
N GLU A 159 34.24 18.27 2.17
CA GLU A 159 35.69 18.24 2.29
C GLU A 159 36.17 17.12 3.23
N ILE A 160 37.09 16.30 2.72
CA ILE A 160 37.72 15.21 3.46
C ILE A 160 38.73 15.79 4.45
N SER A 161 38.40 15.71 5.74
CA SER A 161 39.36 15.89 6.84
C SER A 161 39.95 14.53 7.23
N ASP A 162 41.27 14.50 7.30
CA ASP A 162 42.15 13.34 7.48
C ASP A 162 41.98 12.67 8.86
N GLY A 163 41.78 11.35 8.87
CA GLY A 163 41.95 10.50 10.05
C GLY A 163 40.66 9.92 10.64
N LEU A 164 40.43 8.62 10.37
CA LEU A 164 39.24 7.83 10.71
C LEU A 164 38.00 8.34 9.98
N ALA A 165 37.94 8.04 8.68
CA ALA A 165 36.68 8.11 7.96
C ALA A 165 35.74 7.04 8.56
N GLU A 166 35.05 7.39 9.65
CA GLU A 166 33.61 7.17 9.70
C GLU A 166 33.07 7.80 8.42
N ILE A 167 33.11 7.04 7.32
CA ILE A 167 32.27 7.30 6.17
C ILE A 167 30.88 7.04 6.71
N SER A 168 30.34 8.07 7.35
CA SER A 168 28.92 8.15 7.63
C SER A 168 28.29 7.91 6.27
N LEU A 169 27.63 6.77 6.13
CA LEU A 169 26.79 6.42 4.98
C LEU A 169 25.54 7.31 4.97
N ASP A 170 25.70 8.58 5.31
CA ASP A 170 24.67 9.60 5.26
C ASP A 170 24.33 9.95 3.80
N GLY A 171 25.16 9.54 2.84
CA GLY A 171 24.83 9.49 1.42
C GLY A 171 23.86 8.36 1.01
N PHE A 172 23.47 7.46 1.92
CA PHE A 172 22.35 6.51 1.72
C PHE A 172 21.01 7.06 2.26
N HIS A 173 20.94 8.37 2.56
CA HIS A 173 19.69 9.06 2.87
C HIS A 173 19.09 9.73 1.63
N SER A 174 18.62 8.94 0.67
CA SER A 174 17.55 9.40 -0.21
C SER A 174 16.68 8.23 -0.69
N ASP A 175 15.43 8.27 -0.25
CA ASP A 175 14.23 7.88 -1.00
C ASP A 175 14.18 6.51 -1.72
N ASN A 176 14.48 5.41 -1.03
CA ASN A 176 13.79 4.17 -1.37
C ASN A 176 12.33 4.33 -0.95
N ALA A 177 11.37 4.17 -1.87
CA ALA A 177 9.93 4.43 -1.67
C ALA A 177 9.28 3.77 -0.44
N THR A 178 9.98 2.84 0.22
CA THR A 178 9.55 2.05 1.38
C THR A 178 10.40 2.24 2.64
N GLY A 179 11.55 2.93 2.56
CA GLY A 179 12.48 3.13 3.70
C GLY A 179 13.16 1.85 4.24
N ALA A 180 12.89 0.69 3.67
CA ALA A 180 13.48 -0.58 4.08
C ALA A 180 14.95 -0.67 3.67
N LYS A 181 15.80 -1.10 4.61
CA LYS A 181 17.25 -1.21 4.43
C LYS A 181 17.71 -2.65 4.62
N VAL A 182 18.76 -3.02 3.91
CA VAL A 182 19.45 -4.29 4.14
C VAL A 182 19.98 -4.33 5.58
N HIS A 183 19.81 -5.47 6.25
CA HIS A 183 20.19 -5.63 7.64
C HIS A 183 20.64 -7.06 7.94
N LEU A 184 21.40 -7.22 9.03
CA LEU A 184 21.86 -8.52 9.51
C LEU A 184 20.85 -9.14 10.46
N ASP A 185 20.65 -10.45 10.36
CA ASP A 185 20.00 -11.24 11.39
C ASP A 185 20.97 -11.59 12.55
N PRO A 186 20.49 -12.22 13.65
CA PRO A 186 21.36 -12.63 14.76
C PRO A 186 22.45 -13.65 14.38
N ASP A 187 22.27 -14.38 13.28
CA ASP A 187 23.20 -15.39 12.78
C ASP A 187 24.25 -14.80 11.83
N GLY A 188 24.14 -13.50 11.51
CA GLY A 188 25.06 -12.78 10.64
C GLY A 188 24.73 -12.90 9.15
N ASN A 189 23.52 -13.33 8.78
CA ASN A 189 23.05 -13.35 7.41
C ASN A 189 22.35 -12.04 7.03
N LEU A 190 22.47 -11.65 5.75
CA LEU A 190 21.82 -10.46 5.22
C LEU A 190 20.35 -10.72 4.88
N ASN A 191 19.52 -9.72 5.19
CA ASN A 191 18.13 -9.64 4.78
C ASN A 191 17.96 -8.39 3.91
N TRP A 192 17.52 -8.59 2.67
CA TRP A 192 17.47 -7.55 1.66
C TRP A 192 16.04 -7.09 1.38
N PRO A 193 15.81 -5.78 1.17
CA PRO A 193 14.62 -5.33 0.47
C PRO A 193 14.70 -5.76 -1.00
N VAL A 194 13.72 -6.50 -1.51
CA VAL A 194 13.71 -6.99 -2.90
C VAL A 194 12.46 -6.50 -3.63
N LEU A 195 12.66 -5.92 -4.81
CA LEU A 195 11.59 -5.44 -5.69
C LEU A 195 11.32 -6.45 -6.81
N PHE A 196 10.09 -6.93 -6.89
CA PHE A 196 9.59 -7.75 -7.99
C PHE A 196 8.81 -6.87 -8.96
N LEU A 197 9.12 -6.97 -10.25
CA LEU A 197 8.49 -6.21 -11.30
C LEU A 197 7.72 -7.15 -12.24
N TYR A 198 6.49 -6.78 -12.59
CA TYR A 198 5.61 -7.54 -13.49
C TYR A 198 5.29 -6.71 -14.74
N PRO A 199 6.17 -6.67 -15.76
CA PRO A 199 6.04 -5.72 -16.86
C PRO A 199 4.79 -5.93 -17.73
N GLU A 200 4.22 -7.13 -17.77
CA GLU A 200 2.98 -7.41 -18.54
C GLU A 200 1.77 -6.62 -18.02
N HIS A 201 1.74 -6.32 -16.73
CA HIS A 201 0.62 -5.66 -16.04
C HIS A 201 1.01 -4.31 -15.41
N GLU A 202 2.24 -3.86 -15.61
CA GLU A 202 2.78 -2.64 -14.98
C GLU A 202 2.60 -2.65 -13.45
N GLN A 203 2.73 -3.84 -12.84
CA GLN A 203 2.60 -4.04 -11.40
C GLN A 203 3.97 -4.26 -10.76
N THR A 204 4.03 -4.04 -9.45
CA THR A 204 5.21 -4.32 -8.63
C THR A 204 4.82 -4.97 -7.31
N ASP A 205 5.73 -5.74 -6.74
CA ASP A 205 5.65 -6.26 -5.38
C ASP A 205 6.95 -6.00 -4.64
N PHE A 206 6.86 -5.86 -3.32
CA PHE A 206 8.01 -5.55 -2.49
C PHE A 206 8.13 -6.51 -1.32
N THR A 207 9.28 -7.20 -1.24
CA THR A 207 9.65 -7.99 -0.07
C THR A 207 10.58 -7.19 0.81
N VAL A 208 10.12 -6.85 2.03
CA VAL A 208 10.87 -5.98 2.97
C VAL A 208 12.14 -6.65 3.49
N ALA A 209 12.08 -7.96 3.74
CA ALA A 209 13.18 -8.74 4.29
C ALA A 209 13.26 -10.10 3.57
N PHE A 210 14.08 -10.14 2.53
CA PHE A 210 14.41 -11.34 1.78
C PHE A 210 15.75 -11.86 2.31
N HIS A 211 15.71 -12.97 3.04
CA HIS A 211 16.89 -13.59 3.62
C HIS A 211 17.83 -14.10 2.51
N GLU A 212 19.13 -13.82 2.60
CA GLU A 212 20.09 -14.07 1.51
C GLU A 212 20.19 -15.55 1.11
N ASN A 213 19.92 -16.46 2.04
CA ASN A 213 19.92 -17.91 1.79
C ASN A 213 18.53 -18.49 1.46
N SER A 214 17.48 -17.67 1.39
CA SER A 214 16.15 -18.12 0.94
C SER A 214 16.09 -18.25 -0.57
N ARG A 215 15.34 -19.24 -1.06
CA ARG A 215 15.14 -19.44 -2.50
C ARG A 215 14.02 -18.55 -3.02
N PHE A 216 14.11 -18.15 -4.28
CA PHE A 216 13.04 -17.37 -4.92
C PHE A 216 11.71 -18.13 -4.98
N ILE A 217 11.75 -19.44 -5.23
CA ILE A 217 10.53 -20.27 -5.33
C ILE A 217 9.72 -20.26 -4.04
N ASP A 218 10.38 -20.26 -2.88
CA ASP A 218 9.71 -20.24 -1.57
C ASP A 218 8.95 -18.91 -1.37
N HIS A 219 9.55 -17.78 -1.77
CA HIS A 219 8.89 -16.48 -1.75
C HIS A 219 7.75 -16.39 -2.77
N LEU A 220 7.96 -16.84 -4.00
CA LEU A 220 6.91 -16.84 -5.03
C LEU A 220 5.70 -17.68 -4.61
N MET A 221 5.91 -18.82 -3.95
CA MET A 221 4.82 -19.66 -3.44
C MET A 221 3.95 -18.92 -2.41
N VAL A 222 4.55 -18.07 -1.58
CA VAL A 222 3.81 -17.26 -0.60
C VAL A 222 3.15 -16.06 -1.28
N MET A 223 3.87 -15.34 -2.14
CA MET A 223 3.37 -14.16 -2.86
C MET A 223 2.16 -14.48 -3.74
N PHE A 224 2.16 -15.64 -4.39
CA PHE A 224 1.08 -16.10 -5.28
C PHE A 224 0.22 -17.21 -4.66
N ALA A 225 0.20 -17.32 -3.32
CA ALA A 225 -0.71 -18.24 -2.62
C ALA A 225 -2.18 -17.87 -2.89
N GLU A 226 -2.46 -16.58 -3.00
CA GLU A 226 -3.71 -16.02 -3.51
C GLU A 226 -3.46 -15.37 -4.87
N LEU A 227 -4.36 -15.62 -5.83
CA LEU A 227 -4.22 -15.03 -7.17
C LEU A 227 -4.43 -13.51 -7.09
N PRO A 228 -3.48 -12.71 -7.60
CA PRO A 228 -3.61 -11.27 -7.54
C PRO A 228 -4.81 -10.80 -8.40
N PRO A 229 -5.50 -9.72 -7.99
CA PRO A 229 -6.73 -9.26 -8.66
C PRO A 229 -6.49 -8.79 -10.10
N TRP A 230 -5.24 -8.47 -10.45
CA TRP A 230 -4.82 -8.07 -11.80
C TRP A 230 -4.55 -9.26 -12.73
N ASP A 231 -4.37 -10.49 -12.21
CA ASP A 231 -4.18 -11.70 -13.01
C ASP A 231 -5.52 -12.33 -13.42
N LEU A 232 -6.24 -11.64 -14.30
CA LEU A 232 -7.56 -12.07 -14.79
C LEU A 232 -7.52 -13.43 -15.51
N GLU A 233 -6.39 -13.76 -16.13
CA GLU A 233 -6.18 -14.99 -16.88
C GLU A 233 -5.60 -16.13 -16.03
N ARG A 234 -5.30 -15.87 -14.75
CA ARG A 234 -4.78 -16.85 -13.77
C ARG A 234 -3.48 -17.52 -14.22
N LYS A 235 -2.59 -16.75 -14.84
CA LYS A 235 -1.33 -17.20 -15.44
C LYS A 235 -0.16 -17.18 -14.47
N TYR A 236 -0.23 -16.38 -13.40
CA TYR A 236 0.87 -16.14 -12.44
C TYR A 236 0.88 -17.20 -11.34
N LEU A 237 1.13 -18.44 -11.74
CA LEU A 237 1.34 -19.56 -10.84
C LEU A 237 2.85 -19.78 -10.63
N PRO A 238 3.36 -20.04 -9.42
CA PRO A 238 4.79 -20.19 -9.15
C PRO A 238 5.53 -21.13 -10.10
N SER A 239 4.92 -22.25 -10.49
CA SER A 239 5.49 -23.22 -11.45
C SER A 239 5.57 -22.73 -12.90
N ASN A 240 4.91 -21.62 -13.21
CA ASN A 240 4.77 -21.05 -14.55
C ASN A 240 5.47 -19.69 -14.67
N LEU A 241 6.19 -19.24 -13.64
CA LEU A 241 6.94 -17.99 -13.64
C LEU A 241 8.39 -18.22 -14.06
N GLU A 242 8.93 -17.28 -14.83
CA GLU A 242 10.34 -17.17 -15.20
C GLU A 242 10.87 -15.84 -14.65
N LEU A 243 12.03 -15.88 -13.99
CA LEU A 243 12.64 -14.74 -13.31
C LEU A 243 13.83 -14.25 -14.12
N TYR A 244 14.05 -12.93 -14.12
CA TYR A 244 15.16 -12.32 -14.84
C TYR A 244 15.73 -11.11 -14.09
N PHE A 245 16.98 -10.77 -14.38
CA PHE A 245 17.49 -9.42 -14.19
C PHE A 245 18.07 -8.88 -15.50
N GLU A 246 18.18 -7.56 -15.59
CA GLU A 246 18.71 -6.87 -16.75
C GLU A 246 20.12 -6.34 -16.45
N ASP A 247 21.04 -6.62 -17.36
CA ASP A 247 22.33 -5.96 -17.43
C ASP A 247 22.17 -4.73 -18.33
N GLU A 248 21.88 -3.59 -17.70
CA GLU A 248 21.58 -2.34 -18.41
C GLU A 248 22.77 -1.82 -19.23
N GLU A 249 24.01 -2.12 -18.83
CA GLU A 249 25.21 -1.69 -19.58
C GLU A 249 25.28 -2.39 -20.94
N ARG A 250 24.83 -3.65 -21.01
CA ARG A 250 24.90 -4.47 -22.23
C ARG A 250 23.56 -4.63 -22.93
N GLU A 251 22.47 -4.17 -22.33
CA GLU A 251 21.09 -4.44 -22.76
C GLU A 251 20.82 -5.95 -22.91
N GLU A 252 21.41 -6.75 -22.02
CA GLU A 252 21.30 -8.22 -21.99
C GLU A 252 20.44 -8.67 -20.80
N MET A 253 19.68 -9.75 -20.98
CA MET A 253 18.82 -10.33 -19.94
C MET A 253 19.44 -11.61 -19.40
N TYR A 254 19.27 -11.86 -18.11
CA TYR A 254 19.78 -13.05 -17.44
C TYR A 254 18.64 -13.76 -16.71
N GLU A 255 18.34 -14.99 -17.14
CA GLU A 255 17.33 -15.87 -16.53
C GLU A 255 17.84 -16.38 -15.18
N VAL A 256 17.06 -16.15 -14.14
CA VAL A 256 17.31 -16.59 -12.76
C VAL A 256 16.54 -17.87 -12.51
N ASN A 257 17.26 -18.92 -12.10
CA ASN A 257 16.64 -20.16 -11.64
C ASN A 257 15.89 -19.90 -10.31
N PRO A 258 14.57 -20.14 -10.22
CA PRO A 258 13.81 -19.92 -8.98
C PRO A 258 14.28 -20.77 -7.79
N GLU A 259 15.00 -21.86 -8.03
CA GLU A 259 15.59 -22.70 -6.97
C GLU A 259 16.87 -22.10 -6.36
N HIS A 260 17.47 -21.09 -6.98
CA HIS A 260 18.63 -20.40 -6.42
C HIS A 260 18.23 -19.48 -5.26
N THR A 261 19.19 -19.23 -4.37
CA THR A 261 19.05 -18.25 -3.30
C THR A 261 19.30 -16.83 -3.80
N LEU A 262 18.86 -15.84 -3.03
CA LEU A 262 19.17 -14.44 -3.34
C LEU A 262 20.68 -14.21 -3.42
N LEU A 263 21.45 -14.72 -2.46
CA LEU A 263 22.91 -14.58 -2.42
C LEU A 263 23.56 -15.10 -3.71
N GLN A 264 23.13 -16.26 -4.21
CA GLN A 264 23.67 -16.84 -5.44
C GLN A 264 23.43 -15.92 -6.65
N VAL A 265 22.30 -15.22 -6.70
CA VAL A 265 22.00 -14.26 -7.77
C VAL A 265 22.80 -12.97 -7.60
N LEU A 266 22.90 -12.45 -6.38
CA LEU A 266 23.67 -11.22 -6.08
C LEU A 266 25.18 -11.38 -6.31
N GLN A 267 25.69 -12.61 -6.22
CA GLN A 267 27.08 -12.96 -6.51
C GLN A 267 27.41 -13.01 -8.00
N HIS A 268 26.42 -12.95 -8.88
CA HIS A 268 26.64 -13.03 -10.32
C HIS A 268 27.42 -11.81 -10.83
N GLU A 269 28.36 -12.04 -11.74
CA GLU A 269 29.30 -10.99 -12.17
C GLU A 269 28.64 -9.78 -12.85
N ARG A 270 27.44 -9.97 -13.40
CA ARG A 270 26.67 -8.93 -14.08
C ARG A 270 25.46 -8.46 -13.30
N TYR A 271 25.29 -8.91 -12.05
CA TYR A 271 24.25 -8.39 -11.17
C TYR A 271 24.81 -7.21 -10.39
N PHE A 272 24.16 -6.05 -10.48
CA PHE A 272 24.54 -4.86 -9.74
C PHE A 272 23.34 -4.36 -8.95
N VAL A 273 23.49 -4.29 -7.63
CA VAL A 273 22.46 -3.78 -6.74
C VAL A 273 22.45 -2.25 -6.82
N LYS A 274 21.29 -1.67 -7.12
CA LYS A 274 21.09 -0.22 -7.20
C LYS A 274 20.32 0.27 -5.97
N ALA A 275 20.75 1.41 -5.41
CA ALA A 275 20.10 2.01 -4.23
C ALA A 275 19.82 1.01 -3.08
N GLY A 276 20.69 0.00 -2.92
CA GLY A 276 20.52 -1.06 -1.91
C GLY A 276 19.31 -1.99 -2.10
N THR A 277 18.64 -1.97 -3.25
CA THR A 277 17.42 -2.77 -3.50
C THR A 277 17.60 -3.67 -4.73
N PRO A 278 17.90 -4.97 -4.55
CA PRO A 278 17.82 -5.94 -5.62
C PRO A 278 16.47 -5.91 -6.34
N THR A 279 16.52 -5.89 -7.68
CA THR A 279 15.34 -5.88 -8.54
C THR A 279 15.29 -7.17 -9.37
N VAL A 280 14.12 -7.79 -9.45
CA VAL A 280 13.88 -9.01 -10.22
C VAL A 280 12.64 -8.84 -11.08
N LEU A 281 12.78 -9.11 -12.38
CA LEU A 281 11.69 -9.10 -13.35
C LEU A 281 11.02 -10.47 -13.40
N VAL A 282 9.70 -10.50 -13.38
CA VAL A 282 8.90 -11.71 -13.35
C VAL A 282 8.03 -11.78 -14.59
N PHE A 283 8.10 -12.91 -15.31
CA PHE A 283 7.34 -13.16 -16.52
C PHE A 283 6.60 -14.49 -16.44
N VAL A 284 5.50 -14.58 -17.19
CA VAL A 284 4.83 -15.85 -17.44
C VAL A 284 5.54 -16.61 -18.56
N LYS A 285 5.84 -17.88 -18.29
CA LYS A 285 6.53 -18.79 -19.20
C LYS A 285 5.86 -18.85 -20.56
N ARG A 286 6.62 -18.54 -21.61
CA ARG A 286 6.19 -18.58 -23.03
C ARG A 286 4.92 -17.75 -23.35
N SER A 287 4.57 -16.76 -22.53
CA SER A 287 3.45 -15.84 -22.81
C SER A 287 3.68 -15.04 -24.09
N ALA A 288 2.61 -14.52 -24.68
CA ALA A 288 2.71 -13.64 -25.85
C ALA A 288 3.50 -12.37 -25.51
N PHE A 289 3.32 -11.86 -24.30
CA PHE A 289 4.04 -10.71 -23.79
C PHE A 289 5.53 -11.00 -23.63
N SER A 290 5.93 -12.10 -22.98
CA SER A 290 7.35 -12.42 -22.78
C SER A 290 8.08 -12.60 -24.12
N LYS A 291 7.48 -13.29 -25.09
CA LYS A 291 8.04 -13.40 -26.45
C LYS A 291 8.26 -12.05 -27.13
N LYS A 292 7.31 -11.11 -26.97
CA LYS A 292 7.43 -9.76 -27.51
C LYS A 292 8.48 -8.94 -26.76
N TYR A 293 8.51 -9.03 -25.43
CA TYR A 293 9.43 -8.30 -24.58
C TYR A 293 10.90 -8.69 -24.84
N PHE A 294 11.16 -9.99 -25.03
CA PHE A 294 12.50 -10.50 -25.33
C PHE A 294 12.87 -10.43 -26.82
N SER A 295 11.98 -9.95 -27.70
CA SER A 295 12.25 -9.86 -29.13
C SER A 295 13.40 -8.88 -29.39
N GLY A 296 14.55 -9.41 -29.83
CA GLY A 296 15.75 -8.61 -30.11
C GLY A 296 16.68 -8.43 -28.92
N LYS A 297 16.33 -8.93 -27.73
CA LYS A 297 17.23 -8.98 -26.57
C LYS A 297 18.00 -10.30 -26.54
N LYS A 298 19.26 -10.27 -26.11
CA LYS A 298 20.01 -11.50 -25.79
C LYS A 298 19.63 -11.96 -24.39
N VAL A 299 19.39 -13.27 -24.24
CA VAL A 299 19.01 -13.88 -22.97
C VAL A 299 20.01 -14.96 -22.61
N HIS A 300 20.60 -14.85 -21.42
CA HIS A 300 21.55 -15.79 -20.83
C HIS A 300 20.85 -16.56 -19.70
N ARG A 301 21.39 -17.71 -19.30
CA ARG A 301 20.89 -18.49 -18.15
C ARG A 301 21.95 -18.56 -17.07
N LEU A 302 21.54 -18.29 -15.83
CA LEU A 302 22.35 -18.59 -14.62
C LEU A 302 22.24 -20.06 -14.23
#